data_AF-A0A524NWP4-F1
#
_entry.id   AF-A0A524NWP4-F1
#
_cell.length_a   1.000
_cell.length_b   1.000
_cell.length_c   1.000
_cell.angle_alpha   90.00
_cell.angle_beta   90.00
_cell.angle_gamma   90.00
#
_symmetry.space_group_name_H-M   'P 1'
#
loop_
_entity.id
_entity.type
_entity.pdbx_description
1 polymer ?
#
loop_
_entity_poly.entity_id
_entity_poly.type
_entity_poly.pdbx_seq_one_letter_code
_entity_poly.pdbx_strand_id
1 'polypeptide(L)' 'MRGFLRQAWGEGWALVGDAGYRTDPITAHGITNALRDAELLVRAIIHSRSLVGYQTERDDLSLEFFEVPDL' A
#
# COMPACT_ATOMS: atom_id res chain seq x y z
N MET A 1 7.84 1.67 -15.60
CA MET A 1 8.31 2.78 -14.72
C MET A 1 8.59 2.17 -13.35
N ARG A 2 9.75 2.39 -12.71
CA ARG A 2 9.94 1.87 -11.33
C ARG A 2 8.90 2.53 -10.42
N GLY A 3 8.03 1.75 -9.79
CA GLY A 3 7.06 2.27 -8.83
C GLY A 3 7.76 3.01 -7.69
N PHE A 4 7.17 4.12 -7.23
CA PHE A 4 7.65 4.85 -6.07
C PHE A 4 6.63 4.69 -4.94
N LEU A 5 7.08 4.09 -3.84
CA LEU A 5 6.29 3.93 -2.61
C LEU A 5 6.67 5.03 -1.62
N ARG A 6 5.68 5.77 -1.12
CA ARG A 6 5.87 6.77 -0.05
C ARG A 6 5.94 6.08 1.31
N GLN A 7 6.64 6.67 2.28
CA GLN A 7 6.50 6.29 3.69
C GLN A 7 5.01 6.23 4.07
N ALA A 8 4.56 5.10 4.61
CA ALA A 8 3.13 4.80 4.75
C ALA A 8 2.47 5.45 5.96
N TRP A 9 3.24 5.94 6.93
CA TRP A 9 2.71 6.44 8.19
C TRP A 9 3.64 7.42 8.89
N GLY A 10 3.08 8.12 9.87
CA GLY A 10 3.79 8.95 10.83
C GLY A 10 2.96 9.11 12.10
N GLU A 11 3.34 10.02 12.99
CA GLU A 11 2.60 10.24 14.22
C GLU A 11 1.18 10.75 13.91
N GLY A 12 0.17 9.94 14.24
CA GLY A 12 -1.25 10.27 14.07
C GLY A 12 -1.81 10.15 12.65
N TRP A 13 -1.04 9.66 11.67
CA TRP A 13 -1.51 9.51 10.28
C TRP A 13 -0.97 8.27 9.57
N ALA A 14 -1.71 7.83 8.56
CA ALA A 14 -1.31 6.78 7.62
C ALA A 14 -1.84 7.09 6.20
N LEU A 15 -1.13 6.63 5.17
CA LEU A 15 -1.49 6.73 3.75
C LEU A 15 -1.99 5.38 3.27
N VAL A 16 -3.16 5.36 2.63
CA VAL A 16 -3.77 4.16 2.04
C VAL A 16 -4.02 4.36 0.55
N GLY A 17 -3.87 3.28 -0.24
CA GLY A 17 -4.12 3.30 -1.68
C GLY A 17 -3.31 4.37 -2.41
N ASP A 18 -3.98 5.10 -3.31
CA ASP A 18 -3.36 6.10 -4.20
C ASP A 18 -2.58 7.21 -3.48
N ALA A 19 -2.85 7.43 -2.19
CA ALA A 19 -2.09 8.38 -1.37
C ALA A 19 -0.66 7.89 -1.08
N GLY A 20 -0.45 6.58 -1.02
CA GLY A 20 0.85 5.95 -0.73
C GLY A 20 1.67 5.64 -1.99
N TYR A 21 1.00 5.27 -3.07
CA TYR A 21 1.61 4.93 -4.36
C TYR A 21 0.54 4.95 -5.44
N ARG A 22 0.89 5.28 -6.68
CA ARG A 22 -0.05 5.23 -7.80
C ARG A 22 0.31 4.08 -8.72
N THR A 23 -0.59 3.13 -8.88
CA THR A 23 -0.50 2.06 -9.89
C THR A 23 -0.97 2.57 -11.25
N ASP A 24 -0.58 1.90 -12.34
CA ASP A 24 -1.07 2.25 -13.67
C ASP A 24 -2.60 2.10 -13.73
N PRO A 25 -3.37 3.15 -14.10
CA PRO A 25 -4.83 3.10 -14.15
C PRO A 25 -5.38 2.05 -15.12
N ILE A 26 -4.59 1.58 -16.10
CA ILE A 26 -4.96 0.52 -17.04
C ILE A 26 -5.26 -0.79 -16.30
N THR A 27 -4.60 -1.03 -15.17
CA THR A 27 -4.76 -2.28 -14.38
C THR A 27 -6.07 -2.34 -13.57
N ALA A 28 -6.82 -1.23 -13.46
CA ALA A 28 -8.08 -1.12 -12.70
C ALA A 28 -8.02 -1.57 -11.22
N HIS A 29 -6.84 -1.70 -10.61
CA HIS A 29 -6.66 -2.21 -9.25
C HIS A 29 -6.76 -1.16 -8.14
N GLY A 30 -6.96 0.13 -8.45
CA GLY A 30 -6.91 1.21 -7.46
C GLY A 30 -7.84 1.03 -6.26
N ILE A 31 -9.11 0.64 -6.50
CA ILE A 31 -10.08 0.40 -5.42
C ILE A 31 -9.70 -0.83 -4.59
N THR A 32 -9.31 -1.94 -5.22
CA THR A 32 -8.89 -3.16 -4.54
C THR A 32 -7.68 -2.90 -3.64
N ASN A 33 -6.69 -2.17 -4.14
CA ASN A 33 -5.51 -1.79 -3.38
C ASN A 33 -5.85 -0.88 -2.20
N ALA A 34 -6.73 0.11 -2.39
CA ALA A 34 -7.17 0.98 -1.30
C ALA A 34 -7.89 0.20 -0.18
N LEU A 35 -8.76 -0.75 -0.53
CA LEU A 35 -9.47 -1.57 0.45
C LEU A 35 -8.53 -2.51 1.21
N ARG A 36 -7.59 -3.15 0.50
CA ARG A 36 -6.54 -3.98 1.10
C ARG A 36 -5.69 -3.19 2.07
N ASP A 37 -5.19 -2.02 1.66
CA ASP A 37 -4.36 -1.16 2.49
C ASP A 37 -5.11 -0.70 3.75
N ALA A 38 -6.42 -0.41 3.65
CA ALA A 38 -7.25 -0.07 4.80
C ALA A 38 -7.40 -1.25 5.78
N GLU A 39 -7.58 -2.48 5.29
CA GLU A 39 -7.65 -3.66 6.13
C GLU A 39 -6.33 -3.91 6.88
N LEU A 40 -5.20 -3.85 6.18
CA LEU A 40 -3.87 -4.03 6.77
C LEU A 40 -3.60 -2.98 7.86
N LEU A 41 -3.97 -1.72 7.60
CA LEU A 41 -3.83 -0.63 8.56
C LEU A 41 -4.64 -0.91 9.84
N VAL A 42 -5.91 -1.30 9.71
CA VAL A 42 -6.78 -1.61 10.86
C VAL A 42 -6.21 -2.79 11.66
N ARG A 43 -5.73 -3.84 10.99
CA ARG A 43 -5.11 -5.00 11.66
C ARG A 43 -3.88 -4.60 12.46
N ALA A 44 -3.00 -3.77 11.89
CA ALA A 44 -1.82 -3.26 12.60
C ALA A 44 -2.20 -2.42 13.84
N ILE A 45 -3.19 -1.54 13.70
CA ILE A 45 -3.68 -0.71 14.81
C ILE A 45 -4.22 -1.57 15.97
N ILE A 46 -5.03 -2.59 15.65
CA ILE A 46 -5.68 -3.42 16.67
C ILE A 46 -4.70 -4.37 17.36
N HIS A 47 -3.77 -4.99 16.61
CA HIS A 47 -2.99 -6.12 17.12
C HIS A 47 -1.56 -5.77 17.56
N SER A 48 -0.93 -4.76 16.96
CA SER A 48 0.48 -4.43 17.24
C SER A 48 0.71 -3.01 17.74
N ARG A 49 -0.23 -2.08 17.45
CA ARG A 49 -0.04 -0.62 17.60
C ARG A 49 1.23 -0.09 16.90
N SER A 50 1.81 -0.88 16.02
CA SER A 50 3.01 -0.56 15.25
C SER A 50 2.67 -0.60 13.78
N LEU A 51 2.86 0.53 13.11
CA LEU A 51 2.58 0.68 11.69
C LEU A 51 3.78 0.27 10.80
N VAL A 52 4.89 -0.14 11.40
CA VAL A 52 6.04 -0.71 10.66
C VAL A 52 5.58 -1.95 9.87
N GLY A 53 4.87 -2.87 10.53
CA GLY A 53 4.37 -4.08 9.88
C GLY A 53 3.36 -3.78 8.76
N TYR A 54 2.50 -2.78 8.97
CA TYR A 54 1.60 -2.28 7.93
C TYR A 54 2.37 -1.82 6.69
N GLN A 55 3.42 -1.01 6.87
CA GLN A 55 4.22 -0.53 5.74
C GLN A 55 4.92 -1.68 5.02
N THR A 56 5.58 -2.59 5.76
CA THR A 56 6.29 -3.72 5.15
C THR A 56 5.36 -4.56 4.28
N GLU A 57 4.23 -4.99 4.83
CA GLU A 57 3.29 -5.86 4.12
C GLU A 57 2.63 -5.15 2.93
N ARG A 58 2.27 -3.87 3.09
CA ARG A 58 1.76 -3.04 1.98
C ARG A 58 2.78 -2.92 0.86
N ASP A 59 4.05 -2.66 1.19
CA ASP A 59 5.11 -2.42 0.21
C ASP A 59 5.39 -3.69 -0.60
N ASP A 60 5.52 -4.84 0.07
CA ASP A 60 5.71 -6.14 -0.57
C ASP A 60 4.58 -6.44 -1.57
N LEU A 61 3.32 -6.33 -1.12
CA LEU A 61 2.14 -6.58 -1.94
C LEU A 61 1.91 -5.53 -3.03
N SER A 62 2.59 -4.39 -2.99
CA SER A 62 2.50 -3.34 -4.03
C SER A 62 3.60 -3.48 -5.06
N LEU A 63 4.79 -3.94 -4.66
CA LEU A 63 5.91 -4.20 -5.56
C LEU A 63 5.62 -5.35 -6.53
N GLU A 64 4.88 -6.38 -6.11
CA GLU A 64 4.42 -7.46 -7.00
C GLU A 64 3.67 -6.93 -8.25
N PHE A 65 2.97 -5.80 -8.14
CA PHE A 65 2.25 -5.20 -9.27
C PHE A 65 3.13 -4.30 -10.16
N PHE A 66 4.26 -3.80 -9.64
CA PHE A 66 5.20 -2.97 -10.40
C PHE A 66 6.19 -3.80 -11.22
N GLU A 67 6.34 -5.09 -10.93
CA GLU A 67 7.24 -6.00 -11.66
C GLU A 67 6.57 -6.78 -12.80
N VAL A 68 5.25 -6.65 -13.00
CA VAL A 68 4.60 -7.24 -14.18
C VAL A 68 5.10 -6.50 -15.42
N PRO A 69 5.85 -7.15 -16.33
CA PRO A 69 6.28 -6.53 -17.57
C PRO A 69 5.02 -6.18 -18.37
N ASP A 70 5.01 -4.98 -18.98
CA ASP A 70 3.99 -4.59 -19.94
C ASP A 70 3.78 -5.75 -20.94
N LEU A 71 2.62 -6.41 -20.88
CA LEU A 71 2.18 -7.41 -21.86
C LEU A 71 1.73 -6.72 -23.15
#